data_AF-A0A1X1ZKH7-F1
#
_entry.id   AF-A0A1X1ZKH7-F1
#
_cell.length_a   1.000
_cell.length_b   1.000
_cell.length_c   1.000
_cell.angle_alpha   90.00
_cell.angle_beta   90.00
_cell.angle_gamma   90.00
#
_symmetry.space_group_name_H-M   'P 1'
#
loop_
_entity.id
_entity.type
_entity.pdbx_description
1 polymer ?
#
loop_
_entity_poly.entity_id
_entity_poly.type
_entity_poly.pdbx_seq_one_letter_code
_entity_poly.pdbx_strand_id
1 'polypeptide(L)'
;MLGHEVGKAGFLLAIDGMRAGARAAGPALPVEGVLDNTEDVFFLTLDEILTDPRVDRGDVIGERRTYYTRYKTLDLPLTWQGNPIPVPLDAATSLPNASISSRAWVSAPESPKARCGSSAMPTATRPMISNPATSWCAASPTRRGLRCCQSPRPS
;
A
#
# COMPACT_ATOMS: atom_id res chain seq x y z
N MET A 1 -19.02 -11.60 17.43
CA MET A 1 -18.97 -11.89 15.98
C MET A 1 -18.42 -10.68 15.23
N LEU A 2 -17.15 -10.32 15.45
CA LEU A 2 -16.46 -9.20 14.77
C LEU A 2 -15.02 -9.58 14.36
N GLY A 3 -14.58 -10.81 14.65
CA GLY A 3 -13.17 -11.20 14.53
C GLY A 3 -12.62 -11.19 13.11
N HIS A 4 -13.44 -11.50 12.10
CA HIS A 4 -13.01 -11.51 10.70
C HIS A 4 -12.64 -10.10 10.20
N GLU A 5 -13.51 -9.13 10.44
CA GLU A 5 -13.29 -7.74 10.00
C GLU A 5 -12.17 -7.07 10.80
N VAL A 6 -12.04 -7.37 12.10
CA VAL A 6 -10.94 -6.88 12.93
C VAL A 6 -9.60 -7.44 12.45
N GLY A 7 -9.54 -8.73 12.11
CA GLY A 7 -8.34 -9.34 11.55
C GLY A 7 -7.94 -8.74 10.20
N LYS A 8 -8.92 -8.57 9.29
CA LYS A 8 -8.70 -7.92 7.99
C LYS A 8 -8.19 -6.47 8.15
N ALA A 9 -8.79 -5.71 9.06
CA ALA A 9 -8.39 -4.33 9.31
C ALA A 9 -6.97 -4.23 9.88
N GLY A 10 -6.64 -5.07 10.87
CA GLY A 10 -5.29 -5.11 11.45
C GLY A 10 -4.22 -5.49 10.42
N PHE A 11 -4.52 -6.45 9.53
CA PHE A 11 -3.63 -6.85 8.45
C PHE A 11 -3.34 -5.70 7.47
N LEU A 12 -4.38 -4.97 7.04
CA LEU A 12 -4.21 -3.82 6.15
C LEU A 12 -3.39 -2.70 6.80
N LEU A 13 -3.62 -2.44 8.10
CA LEU A 13 -2.84 -1.46 8.84
C LEU A 13 -1.35 -1.82 8.90
N ALA A 14 -1.02 -3.11 9.08
CA ALA A 14 0.36 -3.58 9.06
C ALA A 14 1.01 -3.37 7.68
N ILE A 15 0.30 -3.66 6.58
CA ILE A 15 0.78 -3.40 5.22
C ILE A 15 1.03 -1.91 4.99
N ASP A 16 0.13 -1.05 5.46
CA ASP A 16 0.29 0.39 5.31
C ASP A 16 1.49 0.91 6.11
N GLY A 17 1.72 0.39 7.31
CA GLY A 17 2.92 0.65 8.10
C GLY A 17 4.20 0.23 7.39
N MET A 18 4.23 -0.97 6.80
CA MET A 18 5.38 -1.44 6.01
C MET A 18 5.63 -0.54 4.79
N ARG A 19 4.58 -0.12 4.09
CA ARG A 19 4.70 0.79 2.93
C ARG A 19 5.27 2.16 3.34
N ALA A 20 4.83 2.68 4.49
CA ALA A 20 5.37 3.93 5.04
C ALA A 20 6.85 3.78 5.43
N GLY A 21 7.21 2.68 6.09
CA GLY A 21 8.60 2.37 6.46
C GLY A 21 9.52 2.25 5.24
N ALA A 22 9.09 1.54 4.20
CA ALA A 22 9.85 1.41 2.95
C ALA A 22 10.16 2.76 2.31
N ARG A 23 9.17 3.67 2.24
CA ARG A 23 9.37 5.03 1.71
C ARG A 23 10.23 5.92 2.62
N ALA A 24 10.16 5.72 3.93
CA ALA A 24 11.00 6.46 4.87
C ALA A 24 12.48 6.04 4.77
N ALA A 25 12.74 4.75 4.49
CA ALA A 25 14.08 4.23 4.24
C ALA A 25 14.62 4.61 2.85
N GLY A 26 13.72 4.76 1.87
CA GLY A 26 14.03 5.07 0.47
C GLY A 26 15.07 6.17 0.27
N PRO A 27 14.97 7.37 0.88
CA PRO A 27 15.95 8.45 0.69
C PRO A 27 17.38 8.16 1.17
N ALA A 28 17.58 7.24 2.12
CA ALA A 28 18.91 6.92 2.64
C ALA A 28 19.70 6.02 1.68
N LEU A 29 19.01 5.18 0.89
CA LEU A 29 19.63 4.14 0.07
C LEU A 29 20.31 4.67 -1.22
N PRO A 30 19.76 5.67 -1.95
CA PRO A 30 20.44 6.31 -3.07
C PRO A 30 21.66 7.13 -2.67
N VAL A 31 21.64 7.74 -1.48
CA VAL A 31 22.78 8.52 -0.98
C VAL A 31 23.99 7.61 -0.75
N GLU A 32 23.76 6.34 -0.43
CA GLU A 32 24.79 5.31 -0.28
C GLU A 32 25.12 4.59 -1.60
N GLY A 33 24.50 4.98 -2.72
CA GLY A 33 24.69 4.37 -4.04
C GLY A 33 24.08 2.97 -4.16
N VAL A 34 23.15 2.62 -3.27
CA VAL A 34 22.55 1.28 -3.17
C VAL A 34 21.33 1.13 -4.09
N LEU A 35 20.60 2.21 -4.33
CA LEU A 35 19.43 2.26 -5.21
C LEU A 35 19.48 3.51 -6.09
N ASP A 36 19.05 3.40 -7.36
CA ASP A 36 18.96 4.55 -8.25
C ASP A 36 17.75 5.44 -7.95
N ASN A 37 16.64 4.85 -7.47
CA ASN A 37 15.43 5.56 -7.09
C ASN A 37 14.89 5.07 -5.72
N THR A 38 14.31 5.97 -4.94
CA THR A 38 13.71 5.65 -3.64
C THR A 38 12.59 4.61 -3.73
N GLU A 39 11.85 4.58 -4.85
CA GLU A 39 10.75 3.63 -5.07
C GLU A 39 11.25 2.24 -5.50
N ASP A 40 12.54 2.06 -5.76
CA ASP A 40 13.09 0.75 -6.15
C ASP A 40 13.08 -0.27 -5.02
N VAL A 41 12.94 0.19 -3.78
CA VAL A 41 12.72 -0.65 -2.60
C VAL A 41 11.50 -1.58 -2.76
N PHE A 42 10.50 -1.19 -3.57
CA PHE A 42 9.31 -2.02 -3.80
C PHE A 42 9.54 -3.17 -4.79
N PHE A 43 10.68 -3.20 -5.48
CA PHE A 43 11.08 -4.34 -6.30
C PHE A 43 11.97 -5.33 -5.55
N LEU A 44 12.30 -5.04 -4.29
CA LEU A 44 13.09 -5.91 -3.44
C LEU A 44 12.20 -6.69 -2.46
N THR A 45 12.64 -7.90 -2.15
CA THR A 45 12.11 -8.70 -1.04
C THR A 45 12.66 -8.17 0.28
N LEU A 46 12.00 -8.52 1.39
CA LEU A 46 12.45 -8.13 2.72
C LEU A 46 13.89 -8.61 2.99
N ASP A 47 14.23 -9.84 2.62
CA ASP A 47 15.57 -10.40 2.83
C ASP A 47 16.63 -9.64 2.02
N GLU A 48 16.33 -9.27 0.77
CA GLU A 48 17.24 -8.46 -0.06
C GLU A 48 17.45 -7.06 0.52
N ILE A 49 16.45 -6.48 1.20
CA ILE A 49 16.55 -5.19 1.90
C ILE A 49 17.41 -5.32 3.16
N LEU A 50 17.28 -6.42 3.91
CA LEU A 50 17.99 -6.64 5.17
C LEU A 50 19.42 -7.17 4.98
N THR A 51 19.76 -7.66 3.80
CA THR A 51 21.12 -8.10 3.43
C THR A 51 22.04 -6.89 3.23
N ASP A 52 23.37 -7.13 3.22
CA ASP A 52 24.41 -6.10 3.07
C ASP A 52 24.01 -5.06 1.99
N PRO A 53 23.92 -3.77 2.34
CA PRO A 53 23.55 -2.72 1.41
C PRO A 53 24.51 -2.61 0.21
N ARG A 54 25.76 -3.07 0.34
CA ARG A 54 26.78 -2.99 -0.72
C ARG A 54 26.60 -3.98 -1.86
N VAL A 55 25.68 -4.93 -1.74
CA VAL A 55 25.35 -5.84 -2.82
C VAL A 55 24.62 -5.06 -3.91
N ASP A 56 25.12 -5.14 -5.14
CA ASP A 56 24.46 -4.56 -6.30
C ASP A 56 23.14 -5.31 -6.58
N ARG A 57 22.06 -4.55 -6.76
CA ARG A 57 20.70 -5.04 -6.97
C ARG A 57 20.09 -4.54 -8.28
N GLY A 58 20.84 -3.77 -9.08
CA GLY A 58 20.34 -3.09 -10.28
C GLY A 58 19.70 -4.06 -11.28
N ASP A 59 20.36 -5.19 -11.56
CA ASP A 59 19.86 -6.19 -12.50
C ASP A 59 18.51 -6.79 -12.06
N VAL A 60 18.39 -7.17 -10.78
CA VAL A 60 17.17 -7.76 -10.21
C VAL A 60 16.02 -6.75 -10.23
N ILE A 61 16.31 -5.50 -9.88
CA ILE A 61 15.32 -4.41 -9.92
C ILE A 61 14.85 -4.17 -11.36
N GLY A 62 15.78 -4.10 -12.32
CA GLY A 62 15.47 -3.91 -13.74
C GLY A 62 14.58 -5.01 -14.31
N GLU A 63 14.90 -6.27 -13.99
CA GLU A 63 14.12 -7.44 -14.38
C GLU A 63 12.69 -7.37 -13.80
N ARG A 64 12.57 -7.14 -12.49
CA ARG A 64 11.25 -7.10 -11.81
C ARG A 64 10.41 -5.90 -12.25
N ARG A 65 11.04 -4.76 -12.55
CA ARG A 65 10.35 -3.60 -13.14
C ARG A 65 9.80 -3.92 -14.53
N THR A 66 10.53 -4.69 -15.32
CA THR A 66 10.07 -5.18 -16.62
C THR A 66 8.84 -6.06 -16.47
N TYR A 67 8.87 -7.03 -15.54
CA TYR A 67 7.70 -7.86 -15.23
C TYR A 67 6.52 -7.05 -14.71
N TYR A 68 6.74 -6.11 -13.80
CA TYR A 68 5.67 -5.26 -13.27
C TYR A 68 4.97 -4.45 -14.37
N THR A 69 5.75 -3.87 -15.28
CA THR A 69 5.22 -3.11 -16.41
C THR A 69 4.42 -4.02 -17.33
N ARG A 70 4.92 -5.22 -17.62
CA ARG A 70 4.20 -6.24 -18.39
C ARG A 70 2.91 -6.67 -17.69
N TYR A 71 2.93 -6.97 -16.41
CA TYR A 71 1.76 -7.45 -15.67
C TYR A 71 0.67 -6.39 -15.56
N LYS A 72 1.03 -5.11 -15.52
CA LYS A 72 0.06 -4.01 -15.59
C LYS A 72 -0.77 -3.98 -16.87
N THR A 73 -0.30 -4.61 -17.95
CA THR A 73 -1.05 -4.70 -19.21
C THR A 73 -1.89 -5.98 -19.32
N LEU A 74 -1.85 -6.86 -18.32
CA LEU A 74 -2.60 -8.11 -18.34
C LEU A 74 -3.90 -7.95 -17.54
N ASP A 75 -4.99 -8.43 -18.12
CA ASP A 75 -6.23 -8.69 -17.40
C ASP A 75 -6.22 -10.14 -16.89
N LEU A 76 -6.36 -10.32 -15.58
CA LEU A 76 -6.32 -11.65 -14.96
C LEU A 76 -7.75 -12.16 -14.76
N PRO A 77 -8.03 -13.43 -15.10
CA PRO A 77 -9.36 -13.99 -14.88
C PRO A 77 -9.67 -14.05 -13.39
N LEU A 78 -10.94 -13.87 -13.04
CA LEU A 78 -11.43 -13.91 -11.65
C LEU A 78 -11.08 -15.23 -10.94
N THR A 79 -11.00 -16.33 -11.70
CA THR A 79 -10.56 -17.63 -11.20
C THR A 79 -9.46 -18.17 -12.08
N TRP A 80 -8.38 -18.61 -11.45
CA TRP A 80 -7.28 -19.31 -12.10
C TRP A 80 -7.44 -20.80 -11.84
N GLN A 81 -7.79 -21.59 -12.85
CA GLN A 81 -7.99 -23.03 -12.67
C GLN A 81 -6.67 -23.83 -12.68
N GLY A 82 -5.53 -23.15 -12.78
CA GLY A 82 -4.25 -23.81 -12.96
C GLY A 82 -4.28 -24.78 -14.13
N ASN A 83 -3.47 -25.82 -14.02
CA ASN A 83 -3.51 -26.95 -14.93
C ASN A 83 -4.04 -28.16 -14.13
N PRO A 84 -5.32 -28.55 -14.27
CA PRO A 84 -5.92 -29.58 -13.42
C PRO A 84 -5.28 -30.96 -13.64
N ILE A 85 -5.22 -31.77 -12.57
CA ILE A 85 -4.72 -33.15 -12.59
C ILE A 85 -5.92 -34.11 -12.77
N PRO A 86 -5.95 -35.00 -13.79
CA PRO A 86 -7.08 -35.91 -14.02
C PRO A 86 -7.26 -36.91 -12.87
N VAL A 87 -8.52 -37.12 -12.46
CA VAL A 87 -8.91 -38.16 -11.51
C VAL A 87 -9.73 -39.22 -12.26
N PRO A 88 -9.31 -40.50 -12.31
CA PRO A 88 -10.12 -41.57 -12.89
C PRO A 88 -11.38 -41.83 -12.05
N LEU A 89 -12.52 -42.02 -12.71
CA LEU A 89 -13.76 -42.48 -12.06
C LEU A 89 -13.69 -43.99 -11.86
N ASP A 90 -13.38 -44.45 -10.66
CA ASP A 90 -13.55 -45.86 -10.33
C ASP A 90 -15.05 -46.18 -10.24
N ALA A 91 -15.52 -47.12 -11.05
CA ALA A 91 -16.91 -47.53 -11.10
C ALA A 91 -17.26 -48.45 -9.93
N ALA A 92 -17.57 -47.88 -8.77
CA ALA A 92 -18.30 -48.53 -7.66
C ALA A 92 -18.51 -47.48 -6.56
N THR A 93 -19.68 -47.18 -6.01
CA THR A 93 -20.86 -47.98 -5.70
C THR A 93 -22.01 -46.99 -5.46
N SER A 94 -23.21 -47.29 -5.95
CA SER A 94 -24.39 -46.43 -5.75
C SER A 94 -24.72 -46.29 -4.26
N LEU A 95 -24.41 -45.13 -3.67
CA LEU A 95 -25.08 -44.71 -2.44
C LEU A 95 -26.49 -44.21 -2.83
N PRO A 96 -27.56 -44.72 -2.21
CA PRO A 96 -28.90 -44.24 -2.49
C PRO A 96 -29.06 -42.79 -2.02
N ASN A 97 -29.21 -41.89 -2.99
CA ASN A 97 -29.67 -40.50 -2.89
C ASN A 97 -29.04 -39.65 -1.77
N ALA A 98 -27.77 -39.28 -1.93
CA ALA A 98 -27.28 -38.06 -1.30
C ALA A 98 -27.80 -36.86 -2.11
N SER A 99 -28.86 -36.21 -1.62
CA SER A 99 -29.38 -35.00 -2.23
C SER A 99 -28.33 -33.88 -2.11
N ILE A 100 -27.73 -33.53 -3.24
CA ILE A 100 -26.89 -32.34 -3.36
C ILE A 100 -27.82 -31.13 -3.21
N SER A 101 -27.84 -30.55 -2.01
CA SER A 101 -28.46 -29.25 -1.80
C SER A 101 -27.57 -28.19 -2.44
N SER A 102 -27.94 -27.75 -3.65
CA SER A 102 -27.35 -26.55 -4.23
C SER A 102 -27.71 -25.38 -3.32
N ARG A 103 -26.74 -24.88 -2.55
CA ARG A 103 -26.86 -23.57 -1.94
C ARG A 103 -26.97 -22.58 -3.10
N ALA A 104 -28.18 -22.11 -3.37
CA ALA A 104 -28.42 -21.07 -4.34
C ALA A 104 -27.61 -19.85 -3.92
N TRP A 105 -26.64 -19.45 -4.74
CA TRP A 105 -26.20 -18.07 -4.75
C TRP A 105 -27.43 -17.27 -5.12
N VAL A 106 -28.03 -16.57 -4.16
CA VAL A 106 -29.11 -15.63 -4.47
C VAL A 106 -28.48 -14.55 -5.34
N SER A 107 -28.72 -14.64 -6.65
CA SER A 107 -28.58 -13.51 -7.55
C SER A 107 -29.54 -12.44 -7.03
N ALA A 108 -29.01 -11.36 -6.46
CA ALA A 108 -29.81 -10.17 -6.28
C ALA A 108 -30.26 -9.72 -7.68
N PRO A 109 -31.56 -9.47 -7.93
CA PRO A 109 -31.95 -8.78 -9.15
C PRO A 109 -31.29 -7.40 -9.13
N GLU A 110 -30.58 -7.07 -10.21
CA GLU A 110 -30.08 -5.72 -10.46
C GLU A 110 -31.26 -4.74 -10.39
N SER A 111 -31.34 -3.97 -9.31
CA SER A 111 -32.08 -2.72 -9.36
C SER A 111 -31.23 -1.70 -10.12
N PRO A 112 -31.76 -1.02 -11.15
CA PRO A 112 -31.05 0.07 -11.79
C PRO A 112 -30.93 1.22 -10.78
N LYS A 113 -29.82 1.27 -10.03
CA LYS A 113 -29.43 2.51 -9.37
C LYS A 113 -28.90 3.42 -10.44
N ALA A 114 -29.78 4.31 -10.91
CA ALA A 114 -29.41 5.53 -11.60
C ALA A 114 -28.20 6.14 -10.89
N ARG A 115 -27.11 6.33 -11.62
CA ARG A 115 -25.96 7.12 -11.18
C ARG A 115 -26.44 8.56 -11.10
N CYS A 116 -26.98 8.95 -9.95
CA CYS A 116 -27.18 10.37 -9.64
C CYS A 116 -25.80 11.01 -9.58
N GLY A 117 -25.65 12.11 -10.31
CA GLY A 117 -24.38 12.60 -10.84
C GLY A 117 -23.28 12.83 -9.82
N SER A 118 -22.05 12.77 -10.33
CA SER A 118 -20.94 13.51 -9.77
C SER A 118 -21.40 14.95 -9.52
N SER A 119 -21.52 15.35 -8.24
CA SER A 119 -21.49 16.76 -7.92
C SER A 119 -20.14 17.28 -8.41
N ALA A 120 -20.19 18.13 -9.43
CA ALA A 120 -19.12 19.04 -9.76
C ALA A 120 -18.59 19.66 -8.46
N MET A 121 -17.26 19.60 -8.27
CA MET A 121 -16.60 20.46 -7.29
C MET A 121 -17.01 21.90 -7.58
N PRO A 122 -17.63 22.65 -6.65
CA PRO A 122 -17.73 24.08 -6.82
C PRO A 122 -16.31 24.65 -6.81
N THR A 123 -15.97 25.38 -7.87
CA THR A 123 -14.79 26.24 -7.94
C THR A 123 -14.85 27.20 -6.76
N ALA A 124 -14.16 26.87 -5.67
CA ALA A 124 -14.00 27.78 -4.55
C ALA A 124 -13.03 28.89 -5.00
N THR A 125 -13.60 30.01 -5.43
CA THR A 125 -12.91 31.28 -5.53
C THR A 125 -12.29 31.58 -4.15
N ARG A 126 -10.96 31.50 -4.05
CA ARG A 126 -10.20 31.91 -2.86
C ARG A 126 -10.50 33.39 -2.59
N PRO A 127 -11.01 33.78 -1.41
CA PRO A 127 -10.85 35.15 -0.97
C PRO A 127 -9.38 35.40 -0.64
N MET A 128 -8.83 36.46 -1.22
CA MET A 128 -7.59 37.09 -0.79
C MET A 128 -7.76 37.51 0.68
N ILE A 129 -7.27 36.70 1.60
CA ILE A 129 -6.93 37.17 2.94
C ILE A 129 -5.43 37.39 2.92
N SER A 130 -5.05 38.66 2.74
CA SER A 130 -3.74 39.15 3.09
C SER A 130 -3.58 39.06 4.60
N ASN A 131 -2.57 38.32 5.07
CA ASN A 131 -1.87 38.75 6.27
C ASN A 131 -0.41 38.26 6.23
N PRO A 132 0.57 39.13 6.59
CA PRO A 132 1.98 38.85 6.45
C PRO A 132 2.57 38.17 7.69
N ALA A 133 3.73 37.55 7.48
CA ALA A 133 4.71 37.14 8.47
C ALA A 133 4.30 36.03 9.45
N THR A 134 4.67 34.78 9.13
CA THR A 134 5.38 33.94 10.11
C THR A 134 6.28 32.94 9.40
N SER A 135 7.56 33.27 9.30
CA SER A 135 8.64 32.37 8.89
C SER A 135 8.81 31.26 9.91
N TRP A 136 8.56 30.01 9.51
CA TRP A 136 8.97 28.84 10.28
C TRP A 136 10.44 28.55 9.99
N CYS A 137 11.32 29.10 10.83
CA CYS A 137 12.69 28.66 10.93
C CYS A 137 12.73 27.27 11.58
N ALA A 138 13.44 26.37 10.90
CA ALA A 138 13.85 25.08 11.42
C ALA A 138 14.70 25.24 12.69
N ALA A 139 14.48 24.36 13.67
CA ALA A 139 15.47 24.12 14.71
C ALA A 139 15.38 22.68 15.22
N SER A 140 16.48 21.96 15.05
CA SER A 140 16.93 20.85 15.88
C SER A 140 18.47 20.89 15.82
N PRO A 141 19.21 20.28 16.75
CA PRO A 141 19.05 20.10 18.20
C PRO A 141 20.31 20.60 18.96
N THR A 142 20.31 20.71 20.30
CA THR A 142 21.42 20.30 21.21
C THR A 142 21.27 20.78 22.68
N ARG A 143 21.93 20.03 23.57
CA ARG A 143 22.02 20.10 25.04
C ARG A 143 22.60 21.40 25.64
N ARG A 144 22.42 21.51 26.97
CA ARG A 144 22.98 22.47 27.96
C ARG A 144 22.18 23.77 28.02
N GLY A 145 21.56 24.14 29.13
CA GLY A 145 22.14 24.21 30.47
C GLY A 145 22.61 25.64 30.71
N LEU A 146 21.95 26.32 31.65
CA LEU A 146 22.31 27.58 32.32
C LEU A 146 21.79 28.92 31.75
N ARG A 147 21.20 29.64 32.72
CA ARG A 147 21.12 31.09 32.96
C ARG A 147 20.02 31.90 32.28
N CYS A 148 19.04 32.21 33.13
CA CYS A 148 18.35 33.50 33.20
C CYS A 148 19.33 34.66 33.01
N CYS A 149 19.10 35.49 31.99
CA CYS A 149 19.60 36.85 31.93
C CYS A 149 18.45 37.80 31.60
N GLN A 150 18.42 38.88 32.37
CA GLN A 150 17.40 39.91 32.51
C GLN A 150 17.16 40.71 31.22
N SER A 151 15.92 41.16 31.02
CA SER A 151 15.56 42.22 30.07
C SER A 151 15.66 43.60 30.72
N PRO A 152 16.11 44.66 30.02
CA PRO A 152 15.93 46.04 30.49
C PRO A 152 14.54 46.59 30.08
N ARG A 153 13.95 47.42 30.95
CA ARG A 153 12.71 48.19 30.68
C ARG A 153 13.01 49.41 29.80
N PRO A 154 12.11 49.83 28.91
CA PRO A 154 12.22 51.11 28.23
C PRO A 154 11.80 52.28 29.14
N SER A 155 12.41 53.43 28.87
CA SER A 155 12.21 54.76 29.50
C SER A 155 10.83 55.34 29.29
#